data_AF-A0A8C6MS05-F1
#
_entry.id   AF-A0A8C6MS05-F1
#
_cell.length_a   1.000
_cell.length_b   1.000
_cell.length_c   1.000
_cell.angle_alpha   90.00
_cell.angle_beta   90.00
_cell.angle_gamma   90.00
#
_symmetry.space_group_name_H-M   'P 1'
#
loop_
_entity.id
_entity.type
_entity.pdbx_description
1 polymer ?
#
loop_
_entity_poly.entity_id
_entity_poly.type
_entity_poly.pdbx_seq_one_letter_code
_entity_poly.pdbx_strand_id
1 'polypeptide(L)'
;MQIKTTLRFHLTPVRMAKIKNSGNSRCWQVCGERGTILHCWWDCKLVQPLWKSVWWFLRKLDIVLPEYPAIPLLGIYPEDIPTCKKDTCSTMFIAALFIIARSWKEPRLNSLRS
;
A
#
# COMPACT_ATOMS: atom_id res chain seq x y z
N MET A 1 -27.97 -10.83 6.99
CA MET A 1 -26.59 -11.09 6.52
C MET A 1 -25.97 -9.74 6.10
N GLN A 2 -24.69 -9.50 6.38
CA GLN A 2 -23.82 -8.44 5.78
C GLN A 2 -23.68 -7.02 6.40
N ILE A 3 -24.02 -6.78 7.68
CA ILE A 3 -23.51 -5.56 8.40
C ILE A 3 -22.21 -5.87 9.17
N LYS A 4 -21.85 -7.15 9.32
CA LYS A 4 -20.62 -7.60 10.01
C LYS A 4 -19.35 -7.58 9.14
N THR A 5 -19.44 -7.09 7.91
CA THR A 5 -18.37 -7.21 6.89
C THR A 5 -17.73 -5.88 6.54
N THR A 6 -18.32 -4.76 6.97
CA THR A 6 -17.87 -3.40 6.65
C THR A 6 -16.82 -2.85 7.61
N LEU A 7 -16.51 -3.57 8.69
CA LEU A 7 -15.51 -3.18 9.69
C LEU A 7 -14.21 -4.00 9.60
N ARG A 8 -13.86 -4.47 8.39
CA ARG A 8 -12.55 -5.09 8.10
C ARG A 8 -11.46 -4.07 7.78
N PHE A 9 -11.78 -2.77 7.81
CA PHE A 9 -10.83 -1.69 7.55
C PHE A 9 -10.20 -1.07 8.80
N HIS A 10 -10.62 -1.50 9.99
CA HIS A 10 -9.90 -1.18 11.22
C HIS A 10 -8.97 -2.33 11.61
N LEU A 11 -7.96 -2.60 10.78
CA LEU A 11 -6.78 -3.32 11.27
C LEU A 11 -6.01 -2.36 12.17
N THR A 12 -6.34 -2.37 13.45
CA THR A 12 -5.52 -1.73 14.49
C THR A 12 -4.08 -2.23 14.33
N PRO A 13 -3.05 -1.37 14.40
CA PRO A 13 -1.64 -1.76 14.28
C PRO A 13 -1.25 -2.97 15.13
N VAL A 14 -1.93 -3.13 16.28
CA VAL A 14 -1.83 -4.27 17.21
C VAL A 14 -2.15 -5.63 16.57
N ARG A 15 -3.12 -5.71 15.66
CA ARG A 15 -3.46 -6.96 14.94
C ARG A 15 -2.49 -7.24 13.79
N MET A 16 -1.96 -6.20 13.13
CA MET A 16 -0.85 -6.36 12.16
C MET A 16 0.43 -6.84 12.85
N ALA A 17 0.73 -6.33 14.05
CA ALA A 17 1.85 -6.79 14.87
C ALA A 17 1.68 -8.26 15.33
N LYS A 18 0.45 -8.75 15.54
CA LYS A 18 0.20 -10.16 15.90
C LYS A 18 0.42 -11.15 14.73
N ILE A 19 0.23 -10.74 13.47
CA ILE A 19 0.55 -11.58 12.28
C ILE A 19 2.07 -11.85 12.18
N LYS A 20 2.91 -10.99 12.77
CA LYS A 20 4.37 -11.16 12.87
C LYS A 20 4.79 -12.45 13.60
N ASN A 21 3.93 -13.03 14.44
CA ASN A 21 4.28 -14.19 15.27
C ASN A 21 3.95 -15.56 14.64
N SER A 22 3.30 -15.64 13.48
CA SER A 22 3.04 -16.92 12.80
C SER A 22 4.09 -17.23 11.74
N GLY A 23 5.28 -17.66 12.14
CA GLY A 23 6.23 -18.54 11.40
C GLY A 23 6.77 -18.17 10.01
N ASN A 24 6.20 -17.23 9.26
CA ASN A 24 6.62 -16.88 7.90
C ASN A 24 6.87 -15.37 7.80
N SER A 25 8.04 -14.94 8.28
CA SER A 25 8.49 -13.54 8.21
C SER A 25 8.90 -13.08 6.80
N ARG A 26 8.38 -13.67 5.72
CA ARG A 26 8.76 -13.34 4.33
C ARG A 26 7.77 -12.38 3.71
N CYS A 27 8.29 -11.43 2.93
CA CYS A 27 7.49 -10.40 2.27
C CYS A 27 6.55 -10.95 1.20
N TRP A 28 7.09 -11.80 0.32
CA TRP A 28 6.37 -12.51 -0.73
C TRP A 28 7.04 -13.86 -0.97
N GLN A 29 6.32 -14.81 -1.58
CA GLN A 29 6.92 -16.06 -2.05
C GLN A 29 8.04 -15.82 -3.07
N VAL A 30 7.92 -14.78 -3.90
CA VAL A 30 8.85 -14.45 -5.01
C VAL A 30 9.93 -13.45 -4.57
N CYS A 31 9.63 -12.57 -3.59
CA CYS A 31 10.60 -11.60 -3.09
C CYS A 31 11.68 -12.25 -2.22
N GLY A 32 11.35 -13.33 -1.49
CA GLY A 32 12.31 -14.09 -0.69
C GLY A 32 12.87 -13.38 0.56
N GLU A 33 12.80 -12.06 0.63
CA GLU A 33 13.32 -11.24 1.72
C GLU A 33 12.41 -11.23 2.96
N ARG A 34 13.03 -10.89 4.11
CA ARG A 34 12.33 -10.80 5.40
C ARG A 34 11.37 -9.61 5.37
N GLY A 35 10.08 -9.90 5.37
CA GLY A 35 9.00 -8.93 5.33
C GLY A 35 8.84 -8.20 6.66
N THR A 36 9.48 -7.04 6.78
CA THR A 36 8.97 -5.99 7.67
C THR A 36 7.78 -5.31 6.99
N ILE A 37 6.88 -4.67 7.75
CA ILE A 37 5.74 -3.94 7.18
C ILE A 37 6.25 -2.92 6.15
N LEU A 38 7.25 -2.11 6.51
CA LEU A 38 7.82 -1.13 5.59
C LEU A 38 8.35 -1.78 4.31
N HIS A 39 9.07 -2.89 4.44
CA HIS A 39 9.58 -3.62 3.28
C HIS A 39 8.44 -4.14 2.41
N CYS A 40 7.41 -4.78 2.96
CA CYS A 40 6.35 -5.35 2.13
C CYS A 40 5.45 -4.30 1.45
N TRP A 41 5.34 -3.11 2.03
CA TRP A 41 4.44 -2.07 1.54
C TRP A 41 5.14 -1.00 0.72
N TRP A 42 6.46 -0.82 0.85
CA TRP A 42 7.19 0.27 0.24
C TRP A 42 8.52 -0.17 -0.41
N ASP A 43 9.42 -0.81 0.35
CA ASP A 43 10.78 -1.09 -0.15
C ASP A 43 10.88 -2.32 -1.07
N CYS A 44 9.87 -3.20 -1.07
CA CYS A 44 9.88 -4.42 -1.86
C CYS A 44 9.99 -4.12 -3.35
N LYS A 45 10.92 -4.79 -4.03
CA LYS A 45 11.18 -4.64 -5.48
C LYS A 45 9.94 -4.89 -6.34
N LEU A 46 8.99 -5.70 -5.87
CA LEU A 46 7.72 -5.96 -6.58
C LEU A 46 6.73 -4.80 -6.44
N VAL A 47 6.85 -4.01 -5.38
CA VAL A 47 5.93 -2.92 -5.04
C VAL A 47 6.46 -1.57 -5.55
N GLN A 48 7.78 -1.41 -5.64
CA GLN A 48 8.38 -0.19 -6.20
C GLN A 48 7.83 0.25 -7.57
N PRO A 49 7.62 -0.65 -8.57
CA PRO A 49 7.05 -0.27 -9.86
C PRO A 49 5.62 0.31 -9.75
N LEU A 50 4.83 -0.22 -8.81
CA LEU A 50 3.49 0.29 -8.54
C LEU A 50 3.56 1.72 -7.97
N TRP A 51 4.42 1.96 -6.98
CA TRP A 51 4.61 3.29 -6.41
C TRP A 51 5.11 4.31 -7.44
N LYS A 52 6.07 3.94 -8.29
CA LYS A 52 6.54 4.80 -9.39
C LYS A 52 5.40 5.20 -10.32
N SER A 53 4.49 4.28 -10.62
CA SER A 53 3.32 4.55 -11.47
C SER A 53 2.33 5.49 -10.80
N VAL A 54 2.10 5.31 -9.48
CA VAL A 54 1.25 6.20 -8.68
C VAL A 54 1.83 7.61 -8.64
N TRP A 55 3.12 7.76 -8.35
CA TRP A 55 3.79 9.06 -8.33
C TRP A 55 3.78 9.75 -9.68
N TRP A 56 4.03 8.99 -10.76
CA TRP A 56 3.92 9.51 -12.11
C TRP A 56 2.51 10.04 -12.42
N PHE A 57 1.47 9.32 -12.00
CA PHE A 57 0.09 9.76 -12.19
C PHE A 57 -0.23 11.01 -11.36
N LEU A 58 0.26 11.09 -10.13
CA LEU A 58 0.08 12.29 -9.27
C LEU A 58 0.73 13.52 -9.90
N ARG A 59 1.93 13.40 -10.47
CA ARG A 59 2.56 14.51 -11.22
C ARG A 59 1.74 14.93 -12.43
N LYS A 60 1.12 13.97 -13.14
CA LYS A 60 0.21 14.27 -14.27
C LYS A 60 -1.05 15.03 -13.84
N LEU A 61 -1.48 14.86 -12.59
CA LEU A 61 -2.57 15.61 -11.97
C LEU A 61 -2.12 16.93 -11.32
N ASP A 62 -0.88 17.36 -11.54
CA ASP A 62 -0.32 18.57 -10.92
C ASP A 62 -0.32 18.47 -9.36
N ILE A 63 -0.13 17.26 -8.84
CA ILE A 63 0.05 17.00 -7.41
C ILE A 63 1.51 16.64 -7.18
N VAL A 64 2.31 17.64 -6.81
CA VAL A 64 3.72 17.44 -6.47
C VAL A 64 3.80 17.04 -4.99
N LEU A 65 4.15 15.78 -4.75
CA LEU A 65 4.30 15.22 -3.41
C LEU A 65 5.69 14.59 -3.26
N PRO A 66 6.30 14.69 -2.07
CA PRO A 66 7.52 13.96 -1.77
C PRO A 66 7.30 12.44 -1.83
N GLU A 67 8.24 11.68 -2.40
CA GLU A 67 8.18 10.22 -2.45
C GLU A 67 8.62 9.58 -1.12
N TYR A 68 7.98 9.97 -0.01
CA TYR A 68 8.21 9.39 1.30
C TYR A 68 7.15 8.35 1.65
N PRO A 69 7.52 7.23 2.30
CA PRO A 69 6.57 6.19 2.71
C PRO A 69 5.49 6.72 3.67
N ALA A 70 5.78 7.77 4.45
CA ALA A 70 4.84 8.36 5.39
C ALA A 70 3.57 8.92 4.72
N ILE A 71 3.66 9.34 3.45
CA ILE A 71 2.52 9.93 2.75
C ILE A 71 1.48 8.85 2.40
N PRO A 72 1.80 7.80 1.63
CA PRO A 72 0.83 6.76 1.33
C PRO A 72 0.50 5.85 2.51
N LEU A 73 1.41 5.64 3.46
CA LEU A 73 1.16 4.72 4.58
C LEU A 73 0.43 5.37 5.75
N LEU A 74 0.70 6.65 6.03
CA LEU A 74 0.16 7.36 7.20
C LEU A 74 -0.77 8.52 6.81
N GLY A 75 -0.85 8.89 5.53
CA GLY A 75 -1.68 10.02 5.08
C GLY A 75 -1.15 11.37 5.55
N ILE A 76 0.15 11.48 5.84
CA ILE A 76 0.77 12.73 6.28
C ILE A 76 1.07 13.57 5.04
N TYR A 77 0.22 14.58 4.80
CA TYR A 77 0.34 15.47 3.66
C TYR A 77 1.00 16.80 4.03
N PRO A 78 1.70 17.46 3.08
CA PRO A 78 2.12 18.84 3.22
C PRO A 78 0.92 19.78 3.39
N GLU A 79 1.10 20.88 4.13
CA GLU A 79 0.04 21.85 4.40
C GLU A 79 -0.39 22.61 3.13
N ASP A 80 0.54 22.81 2.20
CA ASP A 80 0.38 23.55 0.94
C ASP A 80 -0.51 22.84 -0.11
N ILE A 81 -0.88 21.58 0.10
CA ILE A 81 -1.76 20.87 -0.84
C ILE A 81 -3.24 21.17 -0.54
N PRO A 82 -4.04 21.57 -1.56
CA PRO A 82 -5.48 21.75 -1.43
C PRO A 82 -6.19 20.49 -0.93
N THR A 83 -7.22 20.65 -0.09
CA THR A 83 -8.02 19.54 0.44
C THR A 83 -8.64 18.66 -0.66
N CYS A 84 -9.12 19.23 -1.78
CA CYS A 84 -9.67 18.40 -2.86
C CYS A 84 -8.61 17.49 -3.54
N LYS A 85 -7.36 17.97 -3.63
CA LYS A 85 -6.22 17.19 -4.14
C LYS A 85 -5.81 16.12 -3.12
N LYS A 86 -5.88 16.42 -1.80
CA LYS A 86 -5.63 15.46 -0.71
C LYS A 86 -6.61 14.28 -0.72
N ASP A 87 -7.90 14.53 -0.97
CA ASP A 87 -8.91 13.46 -1.03
C ASP A 87 -8.69 12.52 -2.23
N THR A 88 -8.40 13.11 -3.39
CA THR A 88 -8.07 12.36 -4.62
C THR A 88 -6.81 11.51 -4.40
N CYS A 89 -5.76 12.11 -3.82
CA CYS A 89 -4.51 11.42 -3.52
C CYS A 89 -4.71 10.27 -2.51
N SER A 90 -5.49 10.51 -1.46
CA SER A 90 -5.80 9.48 -0.45
C SER A 90 -6.55 8.30 -1.07
N THR A 91 -7.51 8.58 -1.95
CA THR A 91 -8.25 7.54 -2.67
C THR A 91 -7.33 6.69 -3.54
N MET A 92 -6.39 7.32 -4.25
CA MET A 92 -5.39 6.61 -5.05
C MET A 92 -4.44 5.76 -4.19
N PHE A 93 -3.95 6.28 -3.07
CA PHE A 93 -3.08 5.53 -2.17
C PHE A 93 -3.81 4.34 -1.56
N ILE A 94 -5.05 4.52 -1.11
CA ILE A 94 -5.89 3.43 -0.63
C ILE A 94 -6.04 2.36 -1.72
N ALA A 95 -6.36 2.74 -2.95
CA ALA A 95 -6.47 1.79 -4.06
C ALA A 95 -5.16 1.01 -4.33
N ALA A 96 -4.01 1.69 -4.32
CA ALA A 96 -2.70 1.05 -4.47
C ALA A 96 -2.42 0.06 -3.32
N LEU A 97 -2.71 0.46 -2.07
CA LEU A 97 -2.58 -0.42 -0.91
C LEU A 97 -3.51 -1.64 -1.01
N PHE A 98 -4.73 -1.47 -1.52
CA PHE A 98 -5.63 -2.59 -1.78
C PHE A 98 -5.10 -3.55 -2.83
N ILE A 99 -4.50 -3.05 -3.91
CA ILE A 99 -3.87 -3.88 -4.94
C ILE A 99 -2.74 -4.69 -4.30
N ILE A 100 -1.85 -4.04 -3.54
CA ILE A 100 -0.78 -4.72 -2.80
C ILE A 100 -1.38 -5.79 -1.90
N ALA A 101 -2.30 -5.46 -1.00
CA ALA A 101 -2.94 -6.41 -0.08
C ALA A 101 -3.62 -7.59 -0.78
N ARG A 102 -4.30 -7.33 -1.90
CA ARG A 102 -4.99 -8.37 -2.68
C ARG A 102 -3.99 -9.33 -3.29
N SER A 103 -2.89 -8.81 -3.81
CA SER A 103 -1.81 -9.62 -4.36
C SER A 103 -1.20 -10.54 -3.28
N TRP A 104 -1.22 -10.17 -1.97
CA TRP A 104 -0.78 -11.07 -0.89
C TRP A 104 -1.70 -12.28 -0.72
N LYS A 105 -3.00 -12.09 -0.96
CA LYS A 105 -4.03 -13.13 -0.80
C LYS A 105 -4.07 -14.10 -1.97
N GLU A 106 -3.67 -13.64 -3.17
CA GLU A 106 -3.66 -14.43 -4.41
C GLU A 106 -2.34 -14.19 -5.18
N PRO A 107 -1.26 -14.96 -4.87
CA PRO A 107 0.04 -14.76 -5.51
C PRO A 107 0.08 -15.05 -7.02
N ARG A 108 -1.01 -15.55 -7.61
CA ARG A 108 -1.10 -15.94 -9.03
C ARG A 108 -1.43 -14.80 -9.99
N LEU A 109 -1.76 -13.59 -9.53
CA LEU A 109 -2.36 -12.59 -10.42
C LEU A 109 -1.37 -11.73 -11.24
N ASN A 110 -0.06 -11.93 -11.09
CA ASN A 110 0.97 -11.11 -11.76
C ASN A 110 1.75 -11.84 -12.88
N SER A 111 1.33 -13.04 -13.30
CA SER A 111 1.94 -13.74 -14.46
C SER A 111 1.38 -13.26 -15.82
N LEU A 112 0.55 -12.23 -15.86
CA LEU A 112 -0.06 -11.70 -17.09
C LEU A 112 0.47 -10.30 -17.43
N ARG A 113 1.78 -10.18 -17.64
CA ARG A 113 2.37 -9.15 -18.52
C ARG A 113 3.82 -9.52 -18.86
N SER A 114 3.97 -10.53 -19.70
CA SER A 114 5.17 -10.75 -20.54
C SER A 114 4.83 -10.37 -21.96
#